data_AF-A0A024TDT5-F1
#
_entry.id   AF-A0A024TDT5-F1
#
_cell.length_a   1.000
_cell.length_b   1.000
_cell.length_c   1.000
_cell.angle_alpha   90.00
_cell.angle_beta   90.00
_cell.angle_gamma   90.00
#
_symmetry.space_group_name_H-M   'P 1'
#
loop_
_entity.id
_entity.type
_entity.pdbx_description
1 polymer ?
#
loop_
_entity_poly.entity_id
_entity_poly.type
_entity_poly.pdbx_seq_one_letter_code
_entity_poly.pdbx_strand_id
1 'polypeptide(L)'
;MQIKYLALLVVSAFAQSDETTSAPISETVFKSQPGVCNAGGTECKKFGTEYECVAVQSSAAGLSNLAQCVKKVSQDGSRVCVGNSAGVCPTFGAWPLKFRNVQPICAFVPDPKCTQATTANGQVVAARMLQEATTTTKAPVTCYRQEVPLTNGSVALVNGIYKCIDRDLYRTKNYGLEYTEKQIKACQGNTTNGFSNGLCNGHGTCAPTSAFSTQYACKCNQGYDPKDNCNVPVGNVCDGLGQCGALGQCDPKDGKCICKPGSKGNQCADCDITSEAACSGPSNGKCGPDAKCVCATGWGGPQCETKSVTEPPPKTTAAPDVTPAPSSAVATGLSVSALVIAALFA
;
A
#
# COMPACT_ATOMS: atom_id res chain seq x y z
N MET A 1 -22.46 -20.98 44.09
CA MET A 1 -21.04 -20.58 44.11
C MET A 1 -20.65 -20.17 42.70
N GLN A 2 -20.45 -18.88 42.46
CA GLN A 2 -20.08 -18.30 41.17
C GLN A 2 -18.57 -18.42 40.95
N ILE A 3 -18.13 -19.17 39.95
CA ILE A 3 -16.73 -19.22 39.53
C ILE A 3 -16.52 -18.07 38.54
N LYS A 4 -15.91 -16.98 39.02
CA LYS A 4 -15.44 -15.87 38.21
C LYS A 4 -14.21 -16.33 37.41
N TYR A 5 -14.37 -16.58 36.12
CA TYR A 5 -13.24 -16.72 35.20
C TYR A 5 -12.70 -15.34 34.88
N LEU A 6 -11.58 -14.98 35.52
CA LEU A 6 -10.77 -13.82 35.18
C LEU A 6 -9.91 -14.23 33.97
N ALA A 7 -10.38 -13.92 32.76
CA ALA A 7 -9.58 -14.07 31.55
C ALA A 7 -8.49 -12.97 31.55
N LEU A 8 -7.26 -13.34 31.93
CA LEU A 8 -6.09 -12.53 31.64
C LEU A 8 -5.88 -12.48 30.12
N LEU A 9 -6.21 -11.34 29.51
CA LEU A 9 -5.77 -11.00 28.17
C LEU A 9 -4.27 -10.70 28.22
N VAL A 10 -3.44 -11.72 27.99
CA VAL A 10 -2.03 -11.53 27.66
C VAL A 10 -1.98 -11.00 26.23
N VAL A 11 -1.78 -9.68 26.08
CA VAL A 11 -1.45 -9.07 24.79
C VAL A 11 -0.02 -9.48 24.46
N SER A 12 0.15 -10.65 23.85
CA SER A 12 1.42 -11.05 23.26
C SER A 12 1.66 -10.21 22.01
N ALA A 13 2.57 -9.24 22.12
CA ALA A 13 3.14 -8.54 20.97
C ALA A 13 3.89 -9.57 20.13
N PHE A 14 3.33 -9.92 18.97
CA PHE A 14 3.97 -10.84 18.02
C PHE A 14 5.07 -10.11 17.26
N ALA A 15 6.24 -9.95 17.90
CA ALA A 15 7.48 -9.72 17.19
C ALA A 15 7.81 -10.99 16.38
N GLN A 16 7.68 -10.94 15.06
CA GLN A 16 8.19 -12.01 14.22
C GLN A 16 9.71 -11.85 14.07
N SER A 17 10.40 -12.95 14.36
CA SER A 17 11.85 -13.26 14.24
C SER A 17 12.76 -12.90 15.43
N ASP A 18 13.24 -13.99 16.04
CA ASP A 18 14.42 -14.21 16.88
C ASP A 18 15.12 -12.96 17.44
N GLU A 19 15.09 -12.83 18.77
CA GLU A 19 15.96 -11.96 19.56
C GLU A 19 17.43 -12.21 19.18
N THR A 20 17.92 -11.44 18.22
CA THR A 20 19.32 -11.12 18.07
C THR A 20 19.38 -9.61 18.08
N THR A 21 20.19 -9.07 18.99
CA THR A 21 20.46 -7.65 19.20
C THR A 21 20.71 -6.96 17.85
N SER A 22 19.65 -6.41 17.26
CA SER A 22 19.75 -5.65 16.04
C SER A 22 20.57 -4.41 16.35
N ALA A 23 21.57 -4.12 15.52
CA ALA A 23 22.40 -2.94 15.70
C ALA A 23 21.50 -1.68 15.81
N PRO A 24 21.87 -0.71 16.68
CA PRO A 24 21.09 0.50 16.82
C PRO A 24 20.99 1.22 15.48
N ILE A 25 19.80 1.73 15.15
CA ILE A 25 19.57 2.48 13.93
C ILE A 25 20.33 3.80 14.02
N SER A 26 21.14 4.11 13.01
CA SER A 26 21.90 5.36 12.97
C SER A 26 20.98 6.58 12.80
N GLU A 27 21.40 7.72 13.33
CA GLU A 27 20.66 8.98 13.23
C GLU A 27 20.39 9.39 11.77
N THR A 28 21.35 9.14 10.87
CA THR A 28 21.20 9.41 9.43
C THR A 28 20.08 8.56 8.81
N VAL A 29 19.96 7.29 9.20
CA VAL A 29 18.87 6.42 8.75
C VAL A 29 17.55 6.91 9.33
N PHE A 30 17.51 7.26 10.62
CA PHE A 30 16.30 7.75 11.27
C PHE A 30 15.76 9.06 10.65
N LYS A 31 16.65 9.99 10.27
CA LYS A 31 16.28 11.24 9.58
C LYS A 31 15.76 11.01 8.17
N SER A 32 16.31 10.03 7.45
CA SER A 32 15.88 9.70 6.09
C SER A 32 14.67 8.78 6.06
N GLN A 33 14.45 7.98 7.10
CA GLN A 33 13.37 7.00 7.23
C GLN A 33 12.62 7.23 8.55
N PRO A 34 11.77 8.26 8.63
CA PRO A 34 11.04 8.57 9.86
C PRO A 34 10.25 7.36 10.36
N GLY A 35 10.45 7.05 11.64
CA GLY A 35 9.78 5.95 12.33
C GLY A 35 10.36 4.57 12.06
N VAL A 36 11.47 4.43 11.33
CA VAL A 36 12.12 3.12 11.15
C VAL A 36 12.40 2.44 12.50
N CYS A 37 12.19 1.12 12.56
CA CYS A 37 12.37 0.34 13.78
C CYS A 37 12.91 -1.07 13.51
N ASN A 38 13.50 -1.68 14.52
CA ASN A 38 13.97 -3.07 14.48
C ASN A 38 12.93 -4.03 15.07
N ALA A 39 13.12 -5.34 14.91
CA ALA A 39 12.19 -6.37 15.41
C ALA A 39 11.88 -6.26 16.92
N GLY A 40 12.80 -5.70 17.72
CA GLY A 40 12.58 -5.44 19.16
C GLY A 40 11.76 -4.19 19.48
N GLY A 41 11.43 -3.36 18.49
CA GLY A 41 10.53 -2.20 18.59
C GLY A 41 10.91 -1.14 19.62
N THR A 42 12.14 -1.15 20.14
CA THR A 42 12.57 -0.23 21.20
C THR A 42 12.62 1.21 20.69
N GLU A 43 12.85 1.40 19.39
CA GLU A 43 12.81 2.70 18.73
C GLU A 43 11.42 3.36 18.82
N CYS A 44 10.35 2.55 18.85
CA CYS A 44 8.97 3.07 18.88
C CYS A 44 8.60 3.70 20.22
N LYS A 45 9.30 3.33 21.31
CA LYS A 45 9.10 3.93 22.63
C LYS A 45 9.37 5.44 22.64
N LYS A 46 10.18 5.95 21.69
CA LYS A 46 10.45 7.38 21.52
C LYS A 46 9.22 8.19 21.10
N PHE A 47 8.24 7.53 20.47
CA PHE A 47 7.01 8.16 19.99
C PHE A 47 5.84 7.98 20.95
N GLY A 48 5.93 7.03 21.87
CA GLY A 48 4.89 6.74 22.87
C GLY A 48 4.62 5.25 22.99
N THR A 49 3.88 4.87 24.04
CA THR A 49 3.48 3.48 24.30
C THR A 49 2.40 2.96 23.35
N GLU A 50 1.74 3.88 22.66
CA GLU A 50 0.73 3.67 21.64
C GLU A 50 1.32 3.29 20.28
N TYR A 51 2.64 3.31 20.13
CA TYR A 51 3.31 2.86 18.91
C TYR A 51 3.82 1.42 19.05
N GLU A 52 3.80 0.69 17.96
CA GLU A 52 4.44 -0.62 17.82
C GLU A 52 5.21 -0.72 16.51
N CYS A 53 6.23 -1.58 16.47
CA CYS A 53 7.02 -1.79 15.27
C CYS A 53 6.32 -2.79 14.36
N VAL A 54 5.96 -2.36 13.16
CA VAL A 54 5.22 -3.17 12.19
C VAL A 54 6.07 -3.33 10.95
N ALA A 55 6.24 -4.57 10.50
CA ALA A 55 7.01 -4.89 9.30
C ALA A 55 6.09 -5.19 8.12
N VAL A 56 6.42 -4.61 6.96
CA VAL A 56 5.91 -5.00 5.65
C VAL A 56 6.88 -6.00 5.04
N GLN A 57 6.42 -7.22 4.81
CA GLN A 57 7.18 -8.24 4.09
C GLN A 57 7.10 -7.98 2.59
N SER A 58 8.23 -7.94 1.89
CA SER A 58 8.27 -7.69 0.45
C SER A 58 9.20 -8.66 -0.29
N SER A 59 8.93 -8.86 -1.57
CA SER A 59 9.83 -9.53 -2.52
C SER A 59 10.74 -8.55 -3.28
N ALA A 60 10.60 -7.24 -3.04
CA ALA A 60 11.41 -6.22 -3.69
C ALA A 60 12.89 -6.35 -3.31
N ALA A 61 13.77 -6.25 -4.31
CA ALA A 61 15.21 -6.45 -4.16
C ALA A 61 15.80 -5.51 -3.08
N GLY A 62 16.43 -6.09 -2.06
CA GLY A 62 17.04 -5.35 -0.96
C GLY A 62 16.04 -4.76 0.05
N LEU A 63 14.74 -5.10 -0.02
CA LEU A 63 13.68 -4.56 0.82
C LEU A 63 12.79 -5.65 1.44
N SER A 64 13.38 -6.80 1.79
CA SER A 64 12.60 -8.00 2.19
C SER A 64 11.71 -7.78 3.42
N ASN A 65 12.14 -6.94 4.37
CA ASN A 65 11.36 -6.52 5.53
C ASN A 65 11.58 -5.03 5.76
N LEU A 66 10.52 -4.24 5.64
CA LEU A 66 10.53 -2.81 5.95
C LEU A 66 9.70 -2.55 7.18
N ALA A 67 10.31 -2.02 8.24
CA ALA A 67 9.63 -1.85 9.51
C ALA A 67 9.56 -0.38 9.93
N GLN A 68 8.37 0.02 10.38
CA GLN A 68 8.08 1.37 10.87
C GLN A 68 7.25 1.30 12.14
N CYS A 69 7.44 2.27 13.02
CA CYS A 69 6.58 2.52 14.15
C CYS A 69 5.23 3.05 13.67
N VAL A 70 4.18 2.29 13.97
CA VAL A 70 2.79 2.60 13.63
C VAL A 70 1.99 2.71 14.92
N LYS A 71 1.03 3.64 14.99
CA LYS A 71 0.09 3.70 16.11
C LYS A 71 -0.76 2.42 16.14
N LYS A 72 -0.82 1.76 17.30
CA LYS A 72 -1.58 0.53 17.56
C LYS A 72 -3.04 0.62 17.15
N VAL A 73 -3.61 1.81 17.31
CA VAL A 73 -4.98 2.15 16.92
C VAL A 73 -4.94 3.53 16.25
N SER A 74 -5.41 3.61 15.00
CA SER A 74 -5.62 4.87 14.29
C SER A 74 -6.88 5.58 14.80
N GLN A 75 -7.03 6.87 14.48
CA GLN A 75 -8.13 7.67 15.02
C GLN A 75 -9.52 7.22 14.53
N ASP A 76 -9.60 6.54 13.38
CA ASP A 76 -10.83 5.89 12.88
C ASP A 76 -11.16 4.58 13.62
N GLY A 77 -10.36 4.20 14.62
CA GLY A 77 -10.49 2.96 15.38
C GLY A 77 -9.89 1.73 14.68
N SER A 78 -9.30 1.87 13.49
CA SER A 78 -8.60 0.77 12.84
C SER A 78 -7.36 0.38 13.68
N ARG A 79 -7.15 -0.93 13.85
CA ARG A 79 -5.98 -1.45 14.56
C ARG A 79 -4.83 -1.65 13.57
N VAL A 80 -3.63 -1.89 14.07
CA VAL A 80 -2.51 -2.36 13.24
C VAL A 80 -2.81 -3.74 12.66
N CYS A 81 -2.34 -3.99 11.44
CA CYS A 81 -2.47 -5.28 10.77
C CYS A 81 -1.53 -6.35 11.35
N VAL A 82 -1.96 -6.99 12.43
CA VAL A 82 -1.24 -8.08 13.11
C VAL A 82 -2.23 -9.08 13.73
N GLY A 83 -1.84 -10.35 13.81
CA GLY A 83 -2.62 -11.37 14.53
C GLY A 83 -4.00 -11.61 13.91
N ASN A 84 -5.09 -11.25 14.61
CA ASN A 84 -6.47 -11.28 14.07
C ASN A 84 -7.00 -9.91 13.61
N SER A 85 -6.18 -8.87 13.67
CA SER A 85 -6.62 -7.53 13.34
C SER A 85 -6.37 -7.22 11.87
N ALA A 86 -7.43 -7.09 11.09
CA ALA A 86 -7.38 -6.48 9.76
C ALA A 86 -7.27 -4.96 9.92
N GLY A 87 -6.19 -4.37 9.42
CA GLY A 87 -5.72 -3.10 9.95
C GLY A 87 -4.84 -2.28 9.03
N VAL A 88 -4.22 -1.28 9.61
CA VAL A 88 -3.26 -0.39 8.96
C VAL A 88 -1.85 -0.97 8.98
N CYS A 89 -1.07 -0.61 7.97
CA CYS A 89 0.32 -0.97 7.76
C CYS A 89 1.19 0.29 7.65
N PRO A 90 2.52 0.15 7.81
CA PRO A 90 3.47 1.22 7.54
C PRO A 90 3.24 1.94 6.22
N THR A 91 3.48 3.25 6.19
CA THR A 91 3.49 4.04 4.94
C THR A 91 4.87 4.66 4.75
N PHE A 92 5.38 4.59 3.52
CA PHE A 92 6.76 4.96 3.19
C PHE A 92 6.87 6.24 2.35
N GLY A 93 5.80 7.03 2.22
CA GLY A 93 5.75 8.24 1.37
C GLY A 93 6.86 9.27 1.65
N ALA A 94 7.29 9.41 2.92
CA ALA A 94 8.38 10.30 3.33
C ALA A 94 9.78 9.65 3.26
N TRP A 95 9.85 8.34 3.03
CA TRP A 95 11.12 7.63 2.91
C TRP A 95 11.73 7.85 1.51
N PRO A 96 13.00 7.50 1.27
CA PRO A 96 13.59 7.59 -0.06
C PRO A 96 12.81 6.79 -1.10
N LEU A 97 12.89 7.23 -2.36
CA LEU A 97 12.09 6.70 -3.47
C LEU A 97 12.06 5.17 -3.57
N LYS A 98 13.21 4.50 -3.36
CA LYS A 98 13.30 3.03 -3.44
C LYS A 98 12.30 2.30 -2.55
N PHE A 99 11.91 2.88 -1.42
CA PHE A 99 10.98 2.29 -0.45
C PHE A 99 9.51 2.54 -0.81
N ARG A 100 9.23 3.58 -1.59
CA ARG A 100 7.85 3.99 -1.94
C ARG A 100 7.18 3.06 -2.95
N ASN A 101 7.95 2.20 -3.60
CA ASN A 101 7.43 1.18 -4.48
C ASN A 101 6.72 0.05 -3.71
N VAL A 102 7.03 -0.11 -2.42
CA VAL A 102 6.35 -1.07 -1.56
C VAL A 102 4.94 -0.58 -1.28
N GLN A 103 3.95 -1.39 -1.65
CA GLN A 103 2.53 -1.09 -1.59
C GLN A 103 1.87 -2.02 -0.56
N PRO A 104 1.66 -1.54 0.68
CA PRO A 104 1.21 -2.39 1.77
C PRO A 104 -0.24 -2.89 1.58
N ILE A 105 -0.39 -4.20 1.73
CA ILE A 105 -1.67 -4.90 1.88
C ILE A 105 -1.68 -5.53 3.27
N CYS A 106 -2.76 -5.30 4.03
CA CYS A 106 -3.04 -6.09 5.21
C CYS A 106 -3.68 -7.40 4.79
N ALA A 107 -2.93 -8.49 4.83
CA ALA A 107 -3.40 -9.78 4.34
C ALA A 107 -3.44 -10.83 5.43
N PHE A 108 -4.41 -11.73 5.34
CA PHE A 108 -4.45 -12.92 6.15
C PHE A 108 -3.55 -14.00 5.52
N VAL A 109 -2.38 -14.21 6.10
CA VAL A 109 -1.32 -15.04 5.52
C VAL A 109 -1.27 -16.40 6.23
N PRO A 110 -1.29 -17.52 5.49
CA PRO A 110 -1.07 -18.84 6.06
C PRO A 110 0.26 -18.90 6.81
N ASP A 111 0.28 -19.48 8.01
CA ASP A 111 1.54 -19.67 8.76
C ASP A 111 1.76 -21.17 9.02
N PRO A 112 2.86 -21.77 8.52
CA PRO A 112 3.10 -23.21 8.67
C PRO A 112 3.31 -23.61 10.14
N LYS A 113 3.57 -22.65 11.05
CA LYS A 113 3.74 -22.89 12.48
C LYS A 113 2.42 -22.92 13.26
N CYS A 114 1.28 -22.76 12.58
CA CYS A 114 -0.03 -22.92 13.19
C CYS A 114 -0.25 -24.38 13.60
N THR A 115 -0.31 -24.64 14.91
CA THR A 115 -0.72 -25.95 15.46
C THR A 115 -2.18 -25.93 15.92
N GLN A 116 -2.65 -24.77 16.39
CA GLN A 116 -4.04 -24.49 16.73
C GLN A 116 -4.47 -23.16 16.11
N ALA A 117 -5.75 -23.04 15.81
CA ALA A 117 -6.34 -21.82 15.28
C ALA A 117 -7.63 -21.46 16.03
N THR A 118 -7.85 -20.16 16.24
CA THR A 118 -9.11 -19.64 16.80
C THR A 118 -10.03 -19.20 15.65
N THR A 119 -11.26 -19.70 15.61
CA THR A 119 -12.26 -19.27 14.62
C THR A 119 -12.78 -17.87 14.92
N ALA A 120 -13.51 -17.26 13.98
CA ALA A 120 -14.19 -15.98 14.22
C ALA A 120 -15.12 -15.99 15.45
N ASN A 121 -15.66 -17.17 15.81
CA ASN A 121 -16.54 -17.37 16.97
C ASN A 121 -15.77 -17.63 18.27
N GLY A 122 -14.43 -17.54 18.27
CA GLY A 122 -13.59 -17.79 19.43
C GLY A 122 -13.31 -19.27 19.72
N GLN A 123 -13.79 -20.20 18.89
CA GLN A 123 -13.54 -21.63 19.08
C GLN A 123 -12.11 -22.00 18.69
N VAL A 124 -11.40 -22.71 19.56
CA VAL A 124 -10.07 -23.26 19.25
C VAL A 124 -10.22 -24.58 18.51
N VAL A 125 -9.57 -24.70 17.35
CA VAL A 125 -9.62 -25.86 16.46
C VAL A 125 -8.20 -26.28 16.08
N ALA A 126 -7.99 -27.58 15.86
CA ALA A 126 -6.71 -28.07 15.36
C ALA A 126 -6.43 -27.48 13.96
N ALA A 127 -5.23 -26.93 13.76
CA ALA A 127 -4.80 -26.36 12.48
C ALA A 127 -4.34 -27.46 11.51
N ARG A 128 -5.17 -28.47 11.27
CA ARG A 128 -4.97 -29.45 10.19
C ARG A 128 -5.79 -29.01 9.00
N MET A 129 -5.18 -28.36 8.00
CA MET A 129 -5.63 -28.40 6.58
C MET A 129 -4.68 -27.73 5.57
N LEU A 130 -3.61 -27.02 5.95
CA LEU A 130 -2.60 -26.51 5.00
C LEU A 130 -1.19 -26.48 5.63
N GLN A 131 -0.79 -27.55 6.33
CA GLN A 131 0.60 -27.70 6.76
C GLN A 131 1.40 -28.35 5.62
N GLU A 132 2.34 -27.61 5.04
CA GLU A 132 3.60 -28.24 4.66
C GLU A 132 4.20 -28.78 5.96
N ALA A 133 4.26 -30.11 6.08
CA ALA A 133 4.81 -30.77 7.25
C ALA A 133 6.24 -30.29 7.49
N THR A 134 6.46 -29.48 8.52
CA THR A 134 7.81 -29.10 8.95
C THR A 134 8.05 -29.62 10.36
N THR A 135 9.13 -30.40 10.49
CA THR A 135 9.58 -31.10 11.69
C THR A 135 10.34 -30.20 12.67
N THR A 136 10.12 -28.88 12.65
CA THR A 136 10.92 -27.95 13.48
C THR A 136 10.27 -27.65 14.82
N THR A 137 11.06 -27.83 15.87
CA THR A 137 10.81 -27.58 17.30
C THR A 137 10.64 -26.09 17.66
N LYS A 138 9.94 -25.31 16.83
CA LYS A 138 9.63 -23.90 17.15
C LYS A 138 8.36 -23.80 17.99
N ALA A 139 8.32 -22.81 18.87
CA ALA A 139 7.19 -22.55 19.75
C ALA A 139 5.88 -22.42 18.93
N PRO A 140 4.76 -22.99 19.41
CA PRO A 140 3.47 -22.91 18.73
C PRO A 140 3.03 -21.45 18.62
N VAL A 141 2.60 -21.05 17.42
CA VAL A 141 2.04 -19.72 17.17
C VAL A 141 0.52 -19.78 17.30
N THR A 142 -0.08 -18.84 18.02
CA THR A 142 -1.53 -18.65 18.03
C THR A 142 -1.98 -18.13 16.67
N CYS A 143 -2.75 -18.94 15.95
CA CYS A 143 -3.31 -18.57 14.67
C CYS A 143 -4.81 -18.37 14.73
N TYR A 144 -5.37 -17.90 13.63
CA TYR A 144 -6.80 -17.77 13.42
C TYR A 144 -7.23 -18.59 12.21
N ARG A 145 -8.52 -18.88 12.11
CA ARG A 145 -9.10 -19.56 10.95
C ARG A 145 -9.98 -18.61 10.17
N GLN A 146 -9.67 -18.46 8.88
CA GLN A 146 -10.51 -17.79 7.91
C GLN A 146 -11.21 -18.83 7.03
N GLU A 147 -12.51 -18.64 6.83
CA GLU A 147 -13.30 -19.36 5.85
C GLU A 147 -13.48 -18.45 4.62
N VAL A 148 -12.99 -18.89 3.47
CA VAL A 148 -13.06 -18.13 2.23
C VAL A 148 -14.04 -18.83 1.29
N PRO A 149 -15.24 -18.28 1.05
CA PRO A 149 -16.14 -18.85 0.06
C PRO A 149 -15.49 -18.74 -1.32
N LEU A 150 -15.51 -19.81 -2.11
CA LEU A 150 -14.97 -19.84 -3.47
C LEU A 150 -16.09 -19.71 -4.50
N THR A 151 -15.75 -19.30 -5.71
CA THR A 151 -16.73 -19.08 -6.79
C THR A 151 -17.44 -20.36 -7.23
N ASN A 152 -16.83 -21.52 -6.99
CA ASN A 152 -17.43 -22.83 -7.23
C ASN A 152 -18.41 -23.29 -6.12
N GLY A 153 -18.68 -22.46 -5.11
CA GLY A 153 -19.58 -22.76 -3.99
C GLY A 153 -18.92 -23.55 -2.84
N SER A 154 -17.66 -23.94 -2.96
CA SER A 154 -16.89 -24.55 -1.85
C SER A 154 -16.31 -23.49 -0.91
N VAL A 155 -15.77 -23.92 0.24
CA VAL A 155 -15.14 -23.04 1.22
C VAL A 155 -13.69 -23.47 1.42
N ALA A 156 -12.76 -22.56 1.22
CA ALA A 156 -11.35 -22.76 1.57
C ALA A 156 -11.12 -22.40 3.04
N LEU A 157 -10.40 -23.25 3.76
CA LEU A 157 -10.01 -23.02 5.15
C LEU A 157 -8.55 -22.59 5.22
N VAL A 158 -8.32 -21.35 5.66
CA VAL A 158 -6.97 -20.80 5.83
C VAL A 158 -6.68 -20.67 7.33
N ASN A 159 -5.59 -21.27 7.81
CA ASN A 159 -5.10 -21.05 9.16
C ASN A 159 -3.87 -20.14 9.09
N GLY A 160 -3.92 -18.98 9.74
CA GLY A 160 -2.91 -17.95 9.56
C GLY A 160 -3.07 -16.77 10.50
N ILE A 161 -2.40 -15.68 10.16
CA ILE A 161 -2.48 -14.39 10.87
C ILE A 161 -2.43 -13.23 9.88
N TYR A 162 -2.98 -12.10 10.27
CA TYR A 162 -2.81 -10.83 9.58
C TYR A 162 -1.36 -10.36 9.63
N LYS A 163 -0.83 -9.98 8.48
CA LYS A 163 0.48 -9.37 8.30
C LYS A 163 0.42 -8.29 7.23
N CYS A 164 1.28 -7.30 7.36
CA CYS A 164 1.55 -6.37 6.28
C CYS A 164 2.48 -7.03 5.27
N ILE A 165 2.04 -7.04 4.01
CA ILE A 165 2.81 -7.59 2.90
C ILE A 165 2.76 -6.63 1.73
N ASP A 166 3.76 -6.69 0.88
CA ASP A 166 3.77 -5.95 -0.37
C ASP A 166 2.76 -6.54 -1.38
N ARG A 167 2.22 -5.68 -2.26
CA ARG A 167 1.30 -6.03 -3.35
C ARG A 167 1.83 -7.15 -4.22
N ASP A 168 3.10 -7.11 -4.63
CA ASP A 168 3.61 -8.10 -5.57
C ASP A 168 3.75 -9.47 -4.89
N LEU A 169 4.15 -9.49 -3.62
CA LEU A 169 4.15 -10.70 -2.81
C LEU A 169 2.73 -11.26 -2.62
N TYR A 170 1.75 -10.40 -2.32
CA TYR A 170 0.34 -10.80 -2.20
C TYR A 170 -0.18 -11.49 -3.46
N ARG A 171 0.11 -10.89 -4.62
CA ARG A 171 -0.25 -11.41 -5.93
C ARG A 171 0.45 -12.74 -6.22
N THR A 172 1.78 -12.78 -6.12
CA THR A 172 2.57 -13.97 -6.47
C THR A 172 2.25 -15.17 -5.57
N LYS A 173 1.96 -14.93 -4.28
CA LYS A 173 1.58 -16.00 -3.35
C LYS A 173 0.08 -16.31 -3.35
N ASN A 174 -0.71 -15.54 -4.11
CA ASN A 174 -2.14 -15.71 -4.22
C ASN A 174 -2.86 -15.77 -2.87
N TYR A 175 -2.47 -14.93 -1.91
CA TYR A 175 -3.02 -14.98 -0.54
C TYR A 175 -4.51 -14.60 -0.49
N GLY A 176 -5.04 -13.93 -1.52
CA GLY A 176 -6.46 -13.66 -1.68
C GLY A 176 -7.25 -14.80 -2.35
N LEU A 177 -6.59 -15.91 -2.71
CA LEU A 177 -7.16 -17.00 -3.50
C LEU A 177 -7.82 -16.46 -4.79
N GLU A 178 -9.03 -16.88 -5.10
CA GLU A 178 -9.77 -16.43 -6.30
C GLU A 178 -10.10 -14.92 -6.29
N TYR A 179 -9.93 -14.23 -5.15
CA TYR A 179 -10.21 -12.80 -5.00
C TYR A 179 -8.98 -11.90 -5.11
N THR A 180 -7.78 -12.45 -5.25
CA THR A 180 -6.51 -11.67 -5.20
C THR A 180 -6.55 -10.43 -6.10
N GLU A 181 -6.88 -10.59 -7.39
CA GLU A 181 -6.93 -9.44 -8.31
C GLU A 181 -8.12 -8.52 -8.05
N LYS A 182 -9.27 -9.05 -7.60
CA LYS A 182 -10.43 -8.24 -7.22
C LYS A 182 -10.10 -7.33 -6.03
N GLN A 183 -9.35 -7.85 -5.06
CA GLN A 183 -8.95 -7.13 -3.84
C GLN A 183 -7.90 -6.06 -4.16
N ILE A 184 -6.90 -6.38 -4.98
CA ILE A 184 -5.93 -5.40 -5.49
C ILE A 184 -6.65 -4.28 -6.23
N LYS A 185 -7.60 -4.64 -7.12
CA LYS A 185 -8.37 -3.66 -7.90
C LYS A 185 -9.25 -2.76 -7.03
N ALA A 186 -9.83 -3.29 -5.96
CA ALA A 186 -10.66 -2.50 -5.04
C ALA A 186 -9.87 -1.34 -4.37
N CYS A 187 -8.56 -1.50 -4.24
CA CYS A 187 -7.66 -0.52 -3.64
C CYS A 187 -6.83 0.26 -4.67
N GLN A 188 -7.13 0.13 -5.97
CA GLN A 188 -6.33 0.76 -7.01
C GLN A 188 -6.36 2.29 -6.86
N GLY A 189 -5.18 2.90 -6.81
CA GLY A 189 -5.03 4.35 -6.81
C GLY A 189 -5.14 4.95 -8.21
N ASN A 190 -5.13 6.28 -8.25
CA ASN A 190 -5.30 7.05 -9.46
C ASN A 190 -4.03 7.06 -10.32
N THR A 191 -4.18 7.52 -11.55
CA THR A 191 -3.06 7.81 -12.45
C THR A 191 -2.88 9.32 -12.56
N THR A 192 -1.69 9.82 -12.25
CA THR A 192 -1.36 11.25 -12.35
C THR A 192 -0.14 11.41 -13.26
N ASN A 193 -0.24 12.26 -14.28
CA ASN A 193 0.84 12.52 -15.25
C ASN A 193 1.39 11.24 -15.91
N GLY A 194 0.55 10.22 -16.14
CA GLY A 194 0.95 8.94 -16.73
C GLY A 194 1.57 7.94 -15.74
N PHE A 195 1.67 8.29 -14.45
CA PHE A 195 2.18 7.41 -13.40
C PHE A 195 1.03 6.89 -12.54
N SER A 196 1.01 5.58 -12.29
CA SER A 196 0.08 5.00 -11.31
C SER A 196 0.59 5.31 -9.90
N ASN A 197 -0.28 5.86 -9.06
CA ASN A 197 0.02 6.18 -7.66
C ASN A 197 0.03 4.92 -6.75
N GLY A 198 -0.05 3.72 -7.33
CA GLY A 198 -0.07 2.46 -6.59
C GLY A 198 -1.37 2.22 -5.82
N LEU A 199 -1.36 1.26 -4.90
CA LEU A 199 -2.52 1.01 -4.03
C LEU A 199 -2.75 2.17 -3.06
N CYS A 200 -4.02 2.54 -2.88
CA CYS A 200 -4.46 3.60 -1.98
C CYS A 200 -3.69 4.91 -2.16
N ASN A 201 -3.29 5.20 -3.41
CA ASN A 201 -2.47 6.34 -3.80
C ASN A 201 -1.17 6.50 -2.99
N GLY A 202 -0.67 5.43 -2.35
CA GLY A 202 0.48 5.50 -1.45
C GLY A 202 0.21 6.19 -0.11
N HIS A 203 -1.06 6.42 0.23
CA HIS A 203 -1.53 7.18 1.38
C HIS A 203 -2.44 6.36 2.30
N GLY A 204 -2.32 5.04 2.26
CA GLY A 204 -3.07 4.14 3.10
C GLY A 204 -2.67 2.68 2.92
N THR A 205 -3.44 1.80 3.53
CA THR A 205 -3.27 0.35 3.46
C THR A 205 -4.45 -0.27 2.73
N CYS A 206 -4.19 -1.16 1.77
CA CYS A 206 -5.25 -2.00 1.22
C CYS A 206 -5.58 -3.11 2.22
N ALA A 207 -6.78 -3.14 2.77
CA ALA A 207 -7.12 -4.06 3.85
C ALA A 207 -8.55 -4.59 3.72
N PRO A 208 -8.86 -5.74 4.34
CA PRO A 208 -10.23 -6.19 4.50
C PRO A 208 -11.11 -5.12 5.16
N THR A 209 -12.35 -5.00 4.68
CA THR A 209 -13.34 -4.08 5.26
C THR A 209 -13.71 -4.45 6.71
N SER A 210 -13.58 -5.72 7.05
CA SER A 210 -13.65 -6.27 8.40
C SER A 210 -12.74 -7.49 8.51
N ALA A 211 -12.40 -7.90 9.75
CA ALA A 211 -11.62 -9.12 9.95
C ALA A 211 -12.28 -10.33 9.25
N PHE A 212 -11.47 -11.11 8.56
CA PHE A 212 -11.83 -12.27 7.73
C PHE A 212 -12.65 -11.97 6.47
N SER A 213 -12.93 -10.71 6.15
CA SER A 213 -13.64 -10.32 4.92
C SER A 213 -12.83 -10.62 3.66
N THR A 214 -13.50 -11.04 2.59
CA THR A 214 -12.94 -11.12 1.23
C THR A 214 -13.04 -9.79 0.49
N GLN A 215 -13.79 -8.83 1.01
CA GLN A 215 -13.92 -7.48 0.46
C GLN A 215 -12.82 -6.59 1.03
N TYR A 216 -12.10 -5.90 0.15
CA TYR A 216 -11.02 -5.01 0.52
C TYR A 216 -11.37 -3.58 0.16
N ALA A 217 -10.81 -2.64 0.92
CA ALA A 217 -10.89 -1.21 0.68
C ALA A 217 -9.62 -0.54 1.20
N CYS A 218 -9.42 0.71 0.81
CA CYS A 218 -8.35 1.51 1.36
C CYS A 218 -8.69 1.98 2.78
N LYS A 219 -7.84 1.63 3.73
CA LYS A 219 -7.75 2.28 5.04
C LYS A 219 -6.76 3.42 4.92
N CYS A 220 -7.28 4.63 4.72
CA CYS A 220 -6.46 5.82 4.50
C CYS A 220 -5.76 6.26 5.78
N ASN A 221 -4.54 6.76 5.61
CA ASN A 221 -3.89 7.51 6.67
C ASN A 221 -4.71 8.77 6.99
N GLN A 222 -4.59 9.27 8.22
CA GLN A 222 -5.36 10.43 8.65
C GLN A 222 -5.11 11.64 7.75
N GLY A 223 -6.13 12.44 7.48
CA GLY A 223 -5.99 13.62 6.63
C GLY A 223 -6.05 13.36 5.12
N TYR A 224 -6.38 12.13 4.69
CA TYR A 224 -6.75 11.79 3.32
C TYR A 224 -8.22 11.38 3.22
N ASP A 225 -8.86 11.62 2.08
CA ASP A 225 -10.27 11.27 1.86
C ASP A 225 -10.45 9.74 1.70
N PRO A 226 -11.26 9.08 2.55
CA PRO A 226 -11.55 7.66 2.38
C PRO A 226 -12.40 7.33 1.15
N LYS A 227 -13.05 8.33 0.53
CA LYS A 227 -13.97 8.12 -0.61
C LYS A 227 -13.27 8.06 -1.96
N ASP A 228 -12.00 8.42 -2.04
CA ASP A 228 -11.25 8.51 -3.29
C ASP A 228 -9.98 7.66 -3.30
N ASN A 229 -9.98 6.58 -2.51
CA ASN A 229 -8.81 5.71 -2.29
C ASN A 229 -7.59 6.50 -1.78
N CYS A 230 -7.81 7.46 -0.88
CA CYS A 230 -6.77 8.24 -0.22
C CYS A 230 -6.00 9.16 -1.19
N ASN A 231 -6.63 9.60 -2.27
CA ASN A 231 -5.96 10.44 -3.26
C ASN A 231 -5.84 11.89 -2.79
N VAL A 232 -6.93 12.48 -2.31
CA VAL A 232 -6.98 13.89 -1.96
C VAL A 232 -6.64 14.10 -0.49
N PRO A 233 -5.65 14.95 -0.16
CA PRO A 233 -5.40 15.38 1.20
C PRO A 233 -6.50 16.36 1.64
N VAL A 234 -7.23 16.02 2.71
CA VAL A 234 -8.35 16.80 3.27
C VAL A 234 -7.99 17.50 4.59
N GLY A 235 -6.84 17.18 5.19
CA GLY A 235 -6.40 17.85 6.42
C GLY A 235 -4.91 17.71 6.67
N ASN A 236 -4.34 18.62 7.46
CA ASN A 236 -2.94 18.57 7.88
C ASN A 236 -2.77 17.78 9.19
N VAL A 237 -3.22 16.54 9.20
CA VAL A 237 -3.11 15.62 10.33
C VAL A 237 -2.41 14.35 9.87
N CYS A 238 -1.58 13.74 10.70
CA CYS A 238 -0.88 12.52 10.36
C CYS A 238 -0.86 11.54 11.53
N ASP A 239 -1.00 10.27 11.21
CA ASP A 239 -0.91 9.14 12.13
C ASP A 239 0.20 8.16 11.73
N GLY A 240 0.66 8.21 10.47
CA GLY A 240 1.86 7.53 10.00
C GLY A 240 3.10 8.43 9.99
N LEU A 241 4.22 7.94 10.55
CA LEU A 241 5.47 8.69 10.59
C LEU A 241 6.07 8.95 9.20
N GLY A 242 5.79 8.06 8.24
CA GLY A 242 6.23 8.20 6.85
C GLY A 242 5.15 8.75 5.90
N GLN A 243 4.10 9.36 6.41
CA GLN A 243 2.92 9.74 5.63
C GLN A 243 3.07 11.03 4.82
N CYS A 244 3.74 12.04 5.36
CA CYS A 244 3.70 13.45 4.92
C CYS A 244 4.45 13.78 3.61
N GLY A 245 4.46 12.86 2.65
CA GLY A 245 5.12 13.02 1.35
C GLY A 245 6.65 13.16 1.43
N ALA A 246 7.31 13.28 0.27
CA ALA A 246 8.77 13.35 0.16
C ALA A 246 9.39 14.52 0.92
N LEU A 247 8.65 15.63 0.93
CA LEU A 247 9.07 16.91 1.45
C LEU A 247 8.37 17.23 2.77
N GLY A 248 7.93 16.23 3.52
CA GLY A 248 7.36 16.45 4.84
C GLY A 248 7.74 15.37 5.83
N GLN A 249 7.45 15.65 7.09
CA GLN A 249 7.60 14.72 8.20
C GLN A 249 6.41 14.88 9.14
N CYS A 250 5.89 13.77 9.64
CA CYS A 250 4.88 13.81 10.68
C CYS A 250 5.53 14.15 12.02
N ASP A 251 5.04 15.20 12.70
CA ASP A 251 5.37 15.43 14.09
C ASP A 251 4.55 14.48 14.97
N PRO A 252 5.17 13.50 15.66
CA PRO A 252 4.46 12.56 16.53
C PRO A 252 3.77 13.25 17.71
N LYS A 253 4.23 14.44 18.15
CA LYS A 253 3.67 15.16 19.30
C LYS A 253 2.34 15.80 18.97
N ASP A 254 2.32 16.53 17.86
CA ASP A 254 1.15 17.30 17.43
C ASP A 254 0.26 16.56 16.43
N GLY A 255 0.77 15.47 15.85
CA GLY A 255 0.09 14.70 14.81
C GLY A 255 -0.14 15.52 13.54
N LYS A 256 0.82 16.37 13.16
CA LYS A 256 0.73 17.28 12.01
C LYS A 256 1.91 17.11 11.07
N CYS A 257 1.71 17.32 9.77
CA CYS A 257 2.82 17.35 8.83
C CYS A 257 3.56 18.67 8.92
N ILE A 258 4.88 18.58 9.07
CA ILE A 258 5.83 19.68 8.97
C ILE A 258 6.47 19.59 7.59
N CYS A 259 6.27 20.61 6.77
CA CYS A 259 6.77 20.66 5.40
C CYS A 259 8.18 21.25 5.33
N LYS A 260 9.03 20.64 4.52
CA LYS A 260 10.36 21.13 4.17
C LYS A 260 10.22 22.32 3.20
N PRO A 261 11.25 23.17 3.07
CA PRO A 261 11.25 24.24 2.09
C PRO A 261 10.86 23.73 0.69
N GLY A 262 9.99 24.47 0.00
CA GLY A 262 9.46 24.10 -1.31
C GLY A 262 8.10 23.41 -1.30
N SER A 263 7.62 22.92 -0.15
CA SER A 263 6.28 22.34 -0.03
C SER A 263 5.45 23.02 1.06
N LYS A 264 4.12 22.96 0.91
CA LYS A 264 3.13 23.48 1.85
C LYS A 264 1.81 22.73 1.75
N GLY A 265 0.82 23.22 2.49
CA GLY A 265 -0.54 22.68 2.47
C GLY A 265 -0.69 21.38 3.25
N ASN A 266 -1.86 20.78 3.14
CA ASN A 266 -2.16 19.49 3.78
C ASN A 266 -1.21 18.42 3.26
N GLN A 267 -0.65 17.62 4.16
CA GLN A 267 0.23 16.49 3.80
C GLN A 267 1.48 16.90 3.00
N CYS A 268 1.85 18.18 3.00
CA CYS A 268 2.91 18.74 2.17
C CYS A 268 2.75 18.44 0.67
N ALA A 269 1.49 18.33 0.23
CA ALA A 269 1.12 17.93 -1.12
C ALA A 269 1.15 19.10 -2.13
N ASP A 270 1.21 20.34 -1.65
CA ASP A 270 1.27 21.52 -2.50
C ASP A 270 2.70 22.05 -2.59
N CYS A 271 3.06 22.63 -3.72
CA CYS A 271 4.33 23.32 -3.87
C CYS A 271 4.23 24.78 -3.41
N ASP A 272 5.32 25.31 -2.88
CA ASP A 272 5.39 26.71 -2.50
C ASP A 272 5.93 27.56 -3.65
N ILE A 273 5.04 28.27 -4.35
CA ILE A 273 5.39 29.05 -5.55
C ILE A 273 6.48 30.12 -5.33
N THR A 274 6.68 30.56 -4.09
CA THR A 274 7.72 31.55 -3.72
C THR A 274 9.07 30.93 -3.39
N SER A 275 9.17 29.60 -3.34
CA SER A 275 10.37 28.89 -2.93
C SER A 275 11.13 28.30 -4.12
N GLU A 276 12.43 28.56 -4.20
CA GLU A 276 13.32 27.94 -5.19
C GLU A 276 13.47 26.42 -4.99
N ALA A 277 13.17 25.91 -3.79
CA ALA A 277 13.16 24.48 -3.49
C ALA A 277 11.88 23.77 -3.95
N ALA A 278 10.88 24.51 -4.47
CA ALA A 278 9.61 23.92 -4.91
C ALA A 278 9.83 22.88 -6.02
N CYS A 279 8.99 21.82 -6.01
CA CYS A 279 9.06 20.74 -7.00
C CYS A 279 10.43 20.06 -7.06
N SER A 280 11.07 19.89 -5.90
CA SER A 280 12.42 19.33 -5.77
C SER A 280 13.50 20.13 -6.51
N GLY A 281 13.24 21.42 -6.75
CA GLY A 281 14.14 22.36 -7.41
C GLY A 281 13.79 22.64 -8.88
N PRO A 282 14.32 23.74 -9.45
CA PRO A 282 13.95 24.23 -10.77
C PRO A 282 14.38 23.31 -11.92
N SER A 283 15.33 22.39 -11.67
CA SER A 283 15.75 21.37 -12.63
C SER A 283 14.76 20.22 -12.78
N ASN A 284 13.90 20.01 -11.77
CA ASN A 284 13.04 18.84 -11.68
C ASN A 284 11.58 19.20 -12.02
N GLY A 285 11.17 20.44 -11.72
CA GLY A 285 9.85 20.93 -12.08
C GLY A 285 9.66 22.41 -11.76
N LYS A 286 8.47 22.91 -12.07
CA LYS A 286 8.03 24.26 -11.73
C LYS A 286 6.72 24.21 -10.99
N CYS A 287 6.56 25.07 -9.99
CA CYS A 287 5.32 25.21 -9.25
C CYS A 287 4.33 26.05 -10.06
N GLY A 288 3.17 25.48 -10.36
CA GLY A 288 2.06 26.14 -11.04
C GLY A 288 1.29 27.11 -10.14
N PRO A 289 0.44 27.98 -10.72
CA PRO A 289 -0.40 28.91 -9.96
C PRO A 289 -1.45 28.21 -9.08
N ASP A 290 -1.77 26.95 -9.36
CA ASP A 290 -2.62 26.06 -8.58
C ASP A 290 -1.89 25.35 -7.43
N ALA A 291 -0.64 25.75 -7.16
CA ALA A 291 0.26 25.14 -6.18
C ALA A 291 0.54 23.65 -6.46
N LYS A 292 0.45 23.23 -7.73
CA LYS A 292 0.85 21.88 -8.18
C LYS A 292 2.14 21.91 -8.99
N CYS A 293 2.91 20.85 -8.88
CA CYS A 293 4.14 20.73 -9.64
C CYS A 293 3.91 20.27 -11.07
N VAL A 294 4.49 20.98 -12.02
CA VAL A 294 4.65 20.55 -13.41
C VAL A 294 6.09 20.05 -13.56
N CYS A 295 6.24 18.73 -13.68
CA CYS A 295 7.56 18.11 -13.75
C CYS A 295 8.21 18.30 -15.11
N ALA A 296 9.52 18.51 -15.09
CA ALA A 296 10.34 18.49 -16.28
C ALA A 296 10.36 17.07 -16.90
N THR A 297 10.71 16.99 -18.18
CA THR A 297 10.86 15.71 -18.89
C THR A 297 11.77 14.76 -18.11
N GLY A 298 11.31 13.52 -17.92
CA GLY A 298 12.06 12.52 -17.15
C GLY A 298 11.91 12.65 -15.63
N TRP A 299 11.03 13.53 -15.14
CA TRP A 299 10.66 13.62 -13.73
C TRP A 299 9.17 13.35 -13.51
N GLY A 300 8.84 12.84 -12.33
CA GLY A 300 7.48 12.52 -11.90
C GLY A 300 7.34 12.50 -10.39
N GLY A 301 6.14 12.15 -9.93
CA GLY A 301 5.72 12.26 -8.53
C GLY A 301 5.10 13.62 -8.20
N PRO A 302 4.40 13.74 -7.05
CA PRO A 302 3.67 14.95 -6.67
C PRO A 302 4.55 16.20 -6.53
N GLN A 303 5.84 16.03 -6.21
CA GLN A 303 6.81 17.10 -6.01
C GLN A 303 8.00 16.96 -6.98
N CYS A 304 7.84 16.25 -8.10
CA CYS A 304 8.89 15.98 -9.09
C CYS A 304 10.17 15.38 -8.50
N GLU A 305 10.01 14.58 -7.44
CA GLU A 305 11.12 13.97 -6.71
C GLU A 305 11.59 12.65 -7.32
N THR A 306 10.85 12.12 -8.30
CA THR A 306 11.11 10.83 -8.94
C THR A 306 11.70 11.04 -10.32
N LYS A 307 12.93 10.58 -10.55
CA LYS A 307 13.50 10.53 -11.90
C LYS A 307 12.94 9.30 -12.62
N SER A 308 12.15 9.51 -13.67
CA SER A 308 11.67 8.45 -14.54
C SER A 308 12.85 7.83 -15.29
N VAL A 309 12.99 6.51 -15.18
CA VAL A 309 13.98 5.72 -15.96
C VAL A 309 13.47 5.41 -17.37
N THR A 310 12.20 5.65 -17.64
CA THR A 310 11.60 5.56 -18.97
C THR A 310 11.43 6.98 -19.49
N GLU A 311 12.11 7.33 -20.58
CA GLU A 311 11.80 8.54 -21.34
C GLU A 311 10.28 8.56 -21.63
N PRO A 312 9.60 9.70 -21.51
CA PRO A 312 8.26 9.81 -22.09
C PRO A 312 8.37 9.53 -23.59
N PRO A 313 7.37 8.87 -24.21
CA PRO A 313 7.36 8.69 -25.65
C PRO A 313 7.53 10.06 -26.32
N PRO A 314 8.35 10.17 -27.38
CA PRO A 314 8.62 11.44 -28.02
C PRO A 314 7.30 12.09 -28.42
N LYS A 315 7.13 13.37 -28.07
CA LYS A 315 6.06 14.21 -28.61
C LYS A 315 6.16 14.18 -30.14
N THR A 316 5.28 13.46 -30.80
CA THR A 316 5.03 13.61 -32.23
C THR A 316 4.31 14.95 -32.47
N THR A 317 5.08 16.03 -32.44
CA THR A 317 4.71 17.25 -33.17
C THR A 317 5.17 17.08 -34.61
N ALA A 318 4.31 16.48 -35.44
CA ALA A 318 4.32 16.71 -36.87
C ALA A 318 2.93 17.20 -37.25
N ALA A 319 2.83 18.50 -37.51
CA ALA A 319 1.69 19.11 -38.16
C ALA A 319 1.53 18.53 -39.58
N PRO A 320 0.32 18.51 -40.16
CA PRO A 320 0.09 17.98 -41.49
C PRO A 320 0.60 19.01 -42.50
N ASP A 321 1.72 18.70 -43.16
CA ASP A 321 2.16 19.51 -44.30
C ASP A 321 1.48 19.01 -45.57
N VAL A 322 0.77 19.93 -46.19
CA VAL A 322 -0.04 19.74 -47.39
C VAL A 322 0.86 20.05 -48.57
N THR A 323 1.17 19.06 -49.42
CA THR A 323 1.40 19.35 -50.85
C THR A 323 1.19 18.10 -51.71
N PRO A 324 0.49 18.21 -52.86
CA PRO A 324 0.01 17.08 -53.65
C PRO A 324 0.90 16.75 -54.87
N ALA A 325 0.57 15.61 -55.50
CA ALA A 325 0.81 15.19 -56.91
C ALA A 325 1.94 14.15 -57.16
N PRO A 326 1.91 13.38 -58.27
CA PRO A 326 0.76 12.82 -59.00
C PRO A 326 0.90 11.34 -59.45
N SER A 327 -0.26 10.76 -59.78
CA SER A 327 -0.58 9.86 -60.91
C SER A 327 0.15 8.54 -61.21
N SER A 328 -0.72 7.52 -61.35
CA SER A 328 -0.76 6.47 -62.40
C SER A 328 -0.23 5.07 -62.09
N ALA A 329 -1.20 4.13 -62.05
CA ALA A 329 -1.24 2.78 -62.66
C ALA A 329 -1.84 1.77 -61.65
N VAL A 330 -3.16 1.54 -61.70
CA VAL A 330 -3.83 0.42 -62.38
C VAL A 330 -3.36 -0.97 -61.90
N ALA A 331 -4.22 -1.67 -61.14
CA ALA A 331 -4.70 -3.01 -61.48
C ALA A 331 -5.71 -3.52 -60.42
N THR A 332 -6.98 -3.49 -60.84
CA THR A 332 -8.07 -4.46 -60.60
C THR A 332 -7.89 -5.58 -59.56
N GLY A 333 -8.88 -5.71 -58.67
CA GLY A 333 -9.16 -6.92 -57.90
C GLY A 333 -10.54 -6.85 -57.24
N LEU A 334 -11.57 -7.27 -57.98
CA LEU A 334 -12.97 -7.35 -57.59
C LEU A 334 -13.21 -8.32 -56.40
N SER A 335 -14.09 -7.95 -55.47
CA SER A 335 -15.13 -8.87 -55.02
C SER A 335 -16.33 -8.11 -54.47
N VAL A 336 -17.45 -8.38 -55.14
CA VAL A 336 -18.78 -7.84 -54.97
C VAL A 336 -19.57 -8.77 -54.03
N SER A 337 -20.64 -8.21 -53.46
CA SER A 337 -21.84 -8.84 -52.87
C SER A 337 -21.79 -8.90 -51.33
N ALA A 338 -22.81 -8.49 -50.59
CA ALA A 338 -24.22 -8.37 -50.92
C ALA A 338 -24.88 -7.28 -50.07
N LEU A 339 -25.89 -6.65 -50.66
CA LEU A 339 -26.84 -5.76 -50.00
C LEU A 339 -28.24 -6.15 -50.49
N VAL A 340 -29.25 -5.84 -49.67
CA VAL A 340 -30.70 -5.80 -49.99
C VAL A 340 -31.45 -7.12 -49.79
N ILE A 341 -32.63 -7.18 -49.17
CA ILE A 341 -33.36 -6.45 -48.10
C ILE A 341 -34.58 -7.34 -47.80
N ALA A 342 -35.15 -7.16 -46.61
CA ALA A 342 -36.42 -7.67 -46.09
C ALA A 342 -37.58 -7.88 -47.09
N ALA A 343 -38.46 -8.84 -46.78
CA ALA A 343 -39.84 -8.54 -46.34
C ALA A 343 -40.69 -9.82 -46.11
N LEU A 344 -41.31 -9.85 -44.92
CA LEU A 344 -42.72 -10.17 -44.61
C LEU A 344 -43.39 -11.43 -45.20
N PHE A 345 -43.91 -12.32 -44.34
CA PHE A 345 -45.32 -12.36 -43.88
C PHE A 345 -45.58 -13.62 -43.03
N ALA A 346 -46.43 -13.45 -41.99
CA ALA A 346 -47.01 -14.42 -41.04
C ALA A 346 -46.13 -14.96 -39.91
#